data_AF-A0A949DV42-F1
#
_entry.id   AF-A0A949DV42-F1
#
_cell.length_a   1.000
_cell.length_b   1.000
_cell.length_c   1.000
_cell.angle_alpha   90.00
_cell.angle_beta   90.00
_cell.angle_gamma   90.00
#
_symmetry.space_group_name_H-M   'P 1'
#
loop_
_entity.id
_entity.type
_entity.pdbx_description
1 polymer ?
#
loop_
_entity_poly.entity_id
_entity_poly.type
_entity_poly.pdbx_seq_one_letter_code
_entity_poly.pdbx_strand_id
1 'polypeptide(L)' 'MNRYVALDVETTGLSSKNGDRVIEIGIVAIEDQKKTKYFGVGKKQGCSVQA' A
#
# COMPACT_ATOMS: atom_id res chain seq x y z
N MET A 1 -9.85 -15.95 -14.01
CA MET A 1 -10.20 -14.96 -12.97
C MET A 1 -8.97 -14.09 -12.79
N ASN A 2 -9.07 -12.79 -13.10
CA ASN A 2 -7.89 -11.91 -13.10
C ASN A 2 -7.91 -11.07 -11.82
N ARG A 3 -6.86 -11.18 -11.03
CA ARG A 3 -6.59 -10.29 -9.89
C ARG A 3 -5.69 -9.17 -10.36
N TYR A 4 -6.11 -7.93 -10.18
CA TYR A 4 -5.26 -6.76 -10.37
C TYR A 4 -4.85 -6.20 -9.01
N VAL A 5 -3.65 -5.64 -8.93
CA VAL A 5 -3.16 -4.98 -7.71
C VAL A 5 -2.60 -3.63 -8.12
N ALA A 6 -3.18 -2.56 -7.59
CA ALA A 6 -2.62 -1.21 -7.67
C ALA A 6 -1.78 -0.93 -6.42
N LEU A 7 -0.61 -0.32 -6.62
CA LEU A 7 0.35 0.02 -5.58
C LEU A 7 0.65 1.51 -5.64
N ASP A 8 0.73 2.12 -4.47
CA ASP A 8 1.21 3.49 -4.26
C ASP A 8 2.22 3.48 -3.11
N VAL A 9 3.31 4.22 -3.24
CA VAL A 9 4.42 4.19 -2.26
C VAL A 9 4.82 5.59 -1.85
N GLU A 10 4.88 5.79 -0.54
CA GLU A 10 5.38 7.03 0.04
C GLU A 10 6.78 6.82 0.59
N THR A 11 7.64 7.79 0.32
CA THR A 11 9.07 7.73 0.66
C THR A 11 9.49 9.01 1.37
N THR A 12 10.55 8.94 2.18
CA THR A 12 11.14 10.16 2.77
C THR A 12 11.85 11.04 1.73
N GLY A 13 12.08 10.51 0.53
CA GLY A 13 12.79 11.16 -0.57
C GLY A 13 13.07 10.17 -1.72
N LEU A 14 13.80 10.62 -2.74
CA LEU A 14 13.92 9.91 -4.01
C LEU A 14 15.21 9.09 -4.17
N SER A 15 16.05 8.99 -3.14
CA SER A 15 17.38 8.35 -3.26
C SER A 15 17.72 7.43 -2.08
N SER A 16 17.79 6.13 -2.36
CA SER A 16 18.27 5.14 -1.39
C SER A 16 19.73 5.39 -0.94
N LYS A 17 20.55 6.05 -1.77
CA LYS A 17 21.93 6.44 -1.41
C LYS A 17 21.97 7.56 -0.35
N ASN A 18 20.92 8.38 -0.29
CA ASN A 18 20.79 9.44 0.72
C ASN A 18 20.16 8.93 2.03
N GLY A 19 19.90 7.62 2.14
CA GLY A 19 19.22 7.03 3.28
C GLY A 19 17.70 7.18 3.22
N ASP A 20 17.13 7.56 2.07
CA ASP A 20 15.68 7.61 1.92
C ASP A 20 15.05 6.22 2.01
N ARG A 21 13.89 6.14 2.63
CA ARG A 21 13.18 4.89 2.90
C ARG A 21 11.72 5.00 2.51
N VAL A 22 11.14 3.86 2.15
CA VAL A 22 9.68 3.69 2.07
C VAL A 22 9.11 3.83 3.47
N ILE A 23 8.13 4.71 3.61
CA ILE A 23 7.38 4.93 4.85
C ILE A 23 5.95 4.43 4.73
N GLU A 24 5.39 4.32 3.53
CA GLU A 24 4.07 3.73 3.32
C GLU A 24 4.01 2.99 1.97
N ILE A 25 3.19 1.94 1.94
CA ILE A 25 2.78 1.16 0.79
C ILE A 25 1.25 1.04 0.88
N GLY A 26 0.57 1.78 0.02
CA GLY A 26 -0.86 1.62 -0.24
C GLY A 26 -1.08 0.51 -1.26
N ILE A 27 -1.99 -0.42 -0.96
CA ILE A 27 -2.30 -1.56 -1.83
C ILE A 27 -3.80 -1.63 -2.05
N VAL A 28 -4.22 -1.75 -3.30
CA VAL A 28 -5.61 -2.03 -3.66
C VAL A 28 -5.67 -3.28 -4.53
N ALA A 29 -6.21 -4.36 -3.97
CA ALA A 29 -6.56 -5.55 -4.74
C ALA A 29 -7.91 -5.33 -5.43
N ILE A 30 -8.00 -5.68 -6.72
CA ILE A 30 -9.21 -5.61 -7.52
C ILE A 30 -9.50 -7.00 -8.08
N GLU A 31 -10.58 -7.60 -7.62
CA GLU A 31 -11.06 -8.93 -8.00
C GLU A 31 -12.57 -8.83 -8.24
N ASP A 32 -13.07 -9.32 -9.38
CA ASP A 32 -14.49 -9.27 -9.75
C ASP A 32 -15.15 -7.89 -9.58
N GLN A 33 -14.44 -6.84 -9.99
CA GLN A 33 -14.84 -5.44 -9.85
C GLN A 33 -15.01 -4.96 -8.38
N LYS A 34 -14.62 -5.77 -7.39
CA LYS A 34 -14.58 -5.41 -5.97
C LYS A 34 -13.17 -4.95 -5.60
N LYS A 35 -13.09 -3.96 -4.71
CA LYS A 35 -11.82 -3.37 -4.25
C LYS A 35 -11.58 -3.73 -2.78
N THR A 36 -10.40 -4.23 -2.47
CA THR A 36 -9.93 -4.45 -1.08
C THR A 36 -8.66 -3.65 -0.85
N LYS A 37 -8.65 -2.81 0.20
CA LYS A 37 -7.57 -1.87 0.49
C LYS A 37 -6.69 -2.39 1.64
N TYR A 38 -5.39 -2.17 1.54
CA TYR A 38 -4.40 -2.48 2.57
C TYR A 38 -3.36 -1.36 2.67
N PHE A 39 -2.78 -1.17 3.86
CA PHE A 39 -1.74 -0.18 4.11
C PHE A 39 -0.65 -0.78 5.02
N GLY A 40 0.62 -0.47 4.75
CA GLY A 40 1.76 -0.69 5.65
C GLY A 40 2.91 0.22 5.21
N VAL A 41 3.58 1.00 6.04
CA VAL A 41 4.71 0.69 6.94
C VAL A 41 4.72 1.81 8.01
N GLY A 42 5.26 1.58 9.22
CA GLY A 42 5.64 2.67 10.15
C GLY A 42 4.57 3.42 10.99
N LYS A 43 3.60 2.72 11.63
CA LYS A 43 2.51 3.21 12.55
C LYS A 43 1.45 4.11 11.87
N LYS A 44 0.13 3.84 11.92
CA LYS A 44 -0.73 3.25 12.97
C LYS A 44 -1.65 2.15 12.41
N GLN A 45 -1.78 1.07 13.20
CA GLN A 45 -2.93 0.18 13.20
C GLN A 45 -4.25 0.97 13.22
N GLY A 46 -5.21 0.55 12.41
CA GLY A 46 -6.59 0.99 12.54
C GLY A 46 -7.38 1.04 11.24
N CYS A 47 -7.49 -0.06 10.50
CA CYS A 47 -8.62 -0.24 9.59
C CYS A 47 -8.92 -1.73 9.41
N SER A 48 -9.88 -2.22 10.19
CA SER A 48 -10.59 -3.45 9.89
C SER A 48 -11.51 -3.18 8.69
N VAL A 49 -11.17 -3.70 7.53
CA VAL A 49 -12.11 -3.78 6.41
C VAL A 49 -12.85 -5.10 6.57
N GLN A 50 -14.08 -5.06 7.09
CA GLN A 50 -14.99 -6.19 7.04
C GLN A 50 -15.41 -6.40 5.58
N ALA A 51 -15.40 -7.66 5.16
CA ALA A 51 -15.97 -8.12 3.90
C ALA A 51 -17.50 -7.97 3.90
#